data_AF-A0A5B9EED9-F1
#
_entry.id   AF-A0A5B9EED9-F1
#
_cell.length_a   1.000
_cell.length_b   1.000
_cell.length_c   1.000
_cell.angle_alpha   90.00
_cell.angle_beta   90.00
_cell.angle_gamma   90.00
#
_symmetry.space_group_name_H-M   'P 1'
#
loop_
_entity.id
_entity.type
_entity.pdbx_description
1 polymer ?
#
loop_
_entity_poly.entity_id
_entity_poly.type
_entity_poly.pdbx_seq_one_letter_code
_entity_poly.pdbx_strand_id
1 'polypeptide(L)'
;MGKRLRKPLHANSDVLRSNNTRVRSSGHASAAEAPVRREKQPGETTVSNEKLWIVLRRAHQAIDECLVYNVTTRGIAVTDFMVLEVLLHSAPLAAAAIAEKTRLAIASVEITISRLRQQQLISAKAHRAGEQEQFLLTEEGRNVIEWMFAEHLKDIESIFNVLSSDKLFDLYQILRKVGRNAESRRTAPAIDAGGGLTPWQLRRATEFMRQRMAHPITTKEIAASIELSDSYFRRAFKSVTGVTPHKWLLSARINHAQKLLKEGAVPMSEIASVTGFGDQSHFSRTFQRTTGVSPRIWQRDHNLR
;
A
#
# COMPACT_ATOMS: atom_id res chain seq x y z
N MET A 1 -23.84 -58.89 44.02
CA MET A 1 -22.42 -58.49 44.20
C MET A 1 -22.39 -57.17 44.96
N GLY A 2 -22.07 -57.15 46.26
CA GLY A 2 -20.72 -56.87 46.80
C GLY A 2 -20.53 -55.35 47.05
N LYS A 3 -20.93 -54.78 48.21
CA LYS A 3 -20.12 -54.55 49.45
C LYS A 3 -18.81 -53.77 49.11
N ARG A 4 -18.38 -52.65 49.72
CA ARG A 4 -18.48 -52.02 51.06
C ARG A 4 -17.79 -50.62 50.94
N LEU A 5 -18.28 -49.52 51.53
CA LEU A 5 -18.04 -49.03 52.91
C LEU A 5 -16.55 -48.80 53.29
N ARG A 6 -16.13 -47.52 53.46
CA ARG A 6 -15.57 -46.89 54.69
C ARG A 6 -14.51 -45.77 54.42
N LYS A 7 -14.76 -44.61 55.06
CA LYS A 7 -13.82 -43.54 55.48
C LYS A 7 -12.88 -44.05 56.63
N PRO A 8 -12.14 -43.20 57.38
CA PRO A 8 -11.05 -42.23 57.11
C PRO A 8 -9.85 -42.49 58.10
N LEU A 9 -9.12 -41.42 58.53
CA LEU A 9 -8.10 -41.29 59.60
C LEU A 9 -6.65 -41.42 59.09
N HIS A 10 -5.65 -40.62 59.48
CA HIS A 10 -5.32 -39.70 60.59
C HIS A 10 -4.24 -38.73 60.00
N ALA A 11 -3.70 -37.67 60.60
CA ALA A 11 -4.00 -36.74 61.69
C ALA A 11 -2.72 -35.88 61.87
N ASN A 12 -2.89 -34.64 62.35
CA ASN A 12 -1.97 -33.86 63.20
C ASN A 12 -0.51 -33.63 62.75
N SER A 13 0.05 -32.44 62.87
CA SER A 13 0.15 -31.71 64.15
C SER A 13 0.69 -30.30 63.93
N ASP A 14 0.12 -29.37 64.72
CA ASP A 14 0.77 -28.29 65.49
C ASP A 14 1.64 -27.26 64.74
N VAL A 15 1.63 -25.95 65.03
CA VAL A 15 1.70 -25.29 66.34
C VAL A 15 1.14 -23.85 66.24
N LEU A 16 0.23 -23.57 67.16
CA LEU A 16 -0.05 -22.36 67.95
C LEU A 16 0.65 -20.99 67.68
N ARG A 17 -0.20 -19.96 67.92
CA ARG A 17 0.00 -18.68 68.66
C ARG A 17 0.26 -17.37 67.89
N SER A 18 -0.85 -16.65 67.71
CA SER A 18 -1.21 -15.34 68.31
C SER A 18 -0.14 -14.26 68.52
N ASN A 19 -0.49 -13.05 68.02
CA ASN A 19 -0.35 -11.69 68.61
C ASN A 19 1.05 -11.29 69.12
N ASN A 20 1.61 -10.11 68.83
CA ASN A 20 1.04 -8.80 69.13
C ASN A 20 2.00 -7.66 68.66
N THR A 21 1.45 -6.49 68.34
CA THR A 21 1.98 -5.11 68.49
C THR A 21 3.47 -4.75 68.37
N ARG A 22 3.71 -3.82 67.43
CA ARG A 22 4.19 -2.42 67.63
C ARG A 22 5.61 -2.22 68.20
N VAL A 23 6.45 -1.46 67.48
CA VAL A 23 7.01 -0.14 67.89
C VAL A 23 8.09 0.33 66.90
N ARG A 24 8.13 1.66 66.75
CA ARG A 24 9.01 2.56 66.00
C ARG A 24 10.52 2.33 66.23
N SER A 25 11.38 2.69 65.27
CA SER A 25 12.13 3.97 65.25
C SER A 25 13.35 3.96 64.29
N SER A 26 13.60 5.14 63.69
CA SER A 26 14.86 5.76 63.21
C SER A 26 16.13 4.89 63.08
N GLY A 27 16.98 4.96 62.05
CA GLY A 27 17.27 6.02 61.08
C GLY A 27 18.79 6.11 60.93
N HIS A 28 19.34 6.08 59.72
CA HIS A 28 20.73 6.44 59.45
C HIS A 28 20.86 7.16 58.10
N ALA A 29 21.49 8.32 58.16
CA ALA A 29 21.90 9.15 57.05
C ALA A 29 23.19 8.60 56.41
N SER A 30 23.37 8.76 55.10
CA SER A 30 24.68 9.09 54.53
C SER A 30 24.55 9.61 53.10
N ALA A 31 25.50 10.47 52.74
CA ALA A 31 25.48 11.46 51.69
C ALA A 31 25.78 10.92 50.27
N ALA A 32 25.24 11.64 49.29
CA ALA A 32 25.77 11.94 47.96
C ALA A 32 26.82 10.99 47.34
N GLU A 33 26.38 10.21 46.34
CA GLU A 33 27.19 9.94 45.15
C GLU A 33 26.49 10.56 43.93
N ALA A 34 27.22 11.45 43.24
CA ALA A 34 26.80 12.12 42.02
C ALA A 34 26.50 11.10 40.90
N PRO A 35 25.61 11.42 39.94
CA PRO A 35 25.33 10.51 38.84
C PRO A 35 26.59 10.34 38.00
N VAL A 36 27.10 9.10 37.94
CA VAL A 36 28.08 8.66 36.96
C VAL A 36 27.60 9.13 35.59
N ARG A 37 28.31 10.13 35.02
CA ARG A 37 28.11 10.55 33.63
C ARG A 37 28.32 9.32 32.75
N ARG A 38 27.23 8.72 32.29
CA ARG A 38 27.27 7.76 31.19
C ARG A 38 27.81 8.51 29.98
N GLU A 39 29.04 8.18 29.59
CA GLU A 39 29.61 8.54 28.31
C GLU A 39 28.62 8.15 27.20
N LYS A 40 28.26 9.12 26.34
CA LYS A 40 27.50 8.84 25.13
C LYS A 40 28.38 8.05 24.17
N GLN A 41 28.07 6.77 23.98
CA GLN A 41 28.62 5.99 22.86
C GLN A 41 28.09 6.54 21.51
N PRO A 42 28.92 6.60 20.45
CA PRO A 42 28.54 7.20 19.19
C PRO A 42 27.74 6.21 18.30
N GLY A 43 26.51 6.60 17.92
CA GLY A 43 26.02 6.37 16.56
C GLY A 43 25.23 5.09 16.21
N GLU A 44 24.71 4.30 17.14
CA GLU A 44 23.74 3.25 16.79
C GLU A 44 22.39 3.86 16.40
N THR A 45 22.23 4.15 15.10
CA THR A 45 20.94 4.57 14.55
C THR A 45 20.08 3.32 14.39
N THR A 46 19.54 2.80 15.50
CA THR A 46 18.63 1.65 15.47
C THR A 46 17.38 2.02 14.66
N VAL A 47 17.25 1.48 13.44
CA VAL A 47 16.06 1.69 12.61
C VAL A 47 14.95 0.80 13.16
N SER A 48 13.89 1.41 13.70
CA SER A 48 12.75 0.67 14.23
C SER A 48 11.91 0.03 13.12
N ASN A 49 11.21 -1.07 13.42
CA ASN A 49 10.38 -1.80 12.45
C ASN A 49 9.29 -0.92 11.83
N GLU A 50 8.72 0.03 12.59
CA GLU A 50 7.69 0.94 12.10
C GLU A 50 8.25 1.93 11.06
N LYS A 51 9.47 2.44 11.31
CA LYS A 51 10.17 3.32 10.36
C LYS A 51 10.53 2.56 9.10
N LEU A 52 11.05 1.33 9.24
CA LEU A 52 11.37 0.46 8.10
C LEU A 52 10.12 0.17 7.25
N TRP A 53 8.99 -0.15 7.88
CA TRP A 53 7.71 -0.37 7.18
C TRP A 53 7.27 0.86 6.38
N ILE A 54 7.34 2.06 6.98
CA ILE A 54 6.97 3.31 6.31
C ILE A 54 7.85 3.56 5.08
N VAL A 55 9.17 3.39 5.22
CA VAL A 55 10.12 3.59 4.12
C VAL A 55 9.92 2.56 3.02
N LEU A 56 9.81 1.28 3.37
CA LEU A 56 9.56 0.19 2.42
C LEU A 56 8.30 0.45 1.59
N ARG A 57 7.23 0.86 2.28
CA ARG A 57 5.95 1.16 1.64
C ARG A 57 6.01 2.39 0.74
N ARG A 58 6.68 3.46 1.16
CA ARG A 58 6.86 4.67 0.34
C ARG A 58 7.72 4.39 -0.89
N ALA A 59 8.78 3.59 -0.73
CA ALA A 59 9.62 3.17 -1.83
C ALA A 59 8.81 2.35 -2.84
N HIS A 60 8.08 1.31 -2.38
CA HIS A 60 7.20 0.52 -3.25
C HIS A 60 6.19 1.40 -4.00
N GLN A 61 5.53 2.33 -3.31
CA GLN A 61 4.56 3.22 -3.95
C GLN A 61 5.20 4.13 -5.02
N ALA A 62 6.37 4.72 -4.74
CA ALA A 62 7.05 5.57 -5.71
C ALA A 62 7.51 4.80 -6.95
N ILE A 63 8.00 3.56 -6.75
CA ILE A 63 8.38 2.66 -7.85
C ILE A 63 7.16 2.31 -8.69
N ASP A 64 6.06 1.88 -8.05
CA ASP A 64 4.81 1.52 -8.72
C ASP A 64 4.23 2.70 -9.52
N GLU A 65 4.17 3.89 -8.93
CA GLU A 65 3.70 5.11 -9.62
C GLU A 65 4.57 5.45 -10.84
N CYS A 66 5.89 5.31 -10.73
CA CYS A 66 6.83 5.56 -11.84
C CYS A 66 6.61 4.55 -12.98
N LEU A 67 6.57 3.25 -12.66
CA LEU A 67 6.38 2.20 -13.65
C LEU A 67 5.02 2.27 -14.34
N VAL A 68 3.95 2.52 -13.57
CA VAL A 68 2.60 2.74 -14.11
C VAL A 68 2.58 3.95 -15.04
N TYR A 69 3.15 5.08 -14.63
CA TYR A 69 3.23 6.28 -15.45
C TYR A 69 3.92 5.98 -16.78
N ASN A 70 5.10 5.36 -16.74
CA ASN A 70 5.90 5.02 -17.90
C ASN A 70 5.17 4.09 -18.88
N VAL A 71 4.47 3.06 -18.39
CA VAL A 71 3.63 2.19 -19.23
C VAL A 71 2.50 2.98 -19.89
N THR A 72 1.78 3.79 -19.11
CA THR A 72 0.65 4.58 -19.64
C THR A 72 1.06 5.62 -20.68
N THR A 73 2.23 6.25 -20.52
CA THR A 73 2.74 7.24 -21.48
C THR A 73 3.11 6.63 -22.83
N ARG A 74 3.32 5.31 -22.88
CA ARG A 74 3.57 4.55 -24.12
C ARG A 74 2.27 4.10 -24.81
N GLY A 75 1.11 4.54 -24.32
CA GLY A 75 -0.17 4.41 -25.02
C GLY A 75 -0.98 3.14 -24.71
N ILE A 76 -0.56 2.34 -23.72
CA ILE A 76 -1.29 1.14 -23.29
C ILE A 76 -1.81 1.29 -21.85
N ALA A 77 -3.00 0.74 -21.58
CA ALA A 77 -3.49 0.67 -20.21
C ALA A 77 -2.64 -0.32 -19.39
N VAL A 78 -2.36 0.00 -18.12
CA VAL A 78 -1.58 -0.88 -17.23
C VAL A 78 -2.19 -2.27 -17.14
N THR A 79 -3.52 -2.40 -17.09
CA THR A 79 -4.17 -3.71 -17.03
C THR A 79 -3.95 -4.54 -18.29
N ASP A 80 -3.91 -3.89 -19.46
CA ASP A 80 -3.61 -4.55 -20.73
C ASP A 80 -2.15 -5.03 -20.75
N PHE A 81 -1.22 -4.17 -20.34
CA PHE A 81 0.19 -4.52 -20.19
C PHE A 81 0.39 -5.73 -19.27
N MET A 82 -0.21 -5.73 -18.07
CA MET A 82 -0.09 -6.85 -17.11
C MET A 82 -0.61 -8.18 -17.67
N VAL A 83 -1.74 -8.15 -18.40
CA VAL A 83 -2.30 -9.37 -19.02
C VAL A 83 -1.40 -9.86 -20.15
N LEU A 84 -0.96 -8.95 -21.03
CA LEU A 84 -0.06 -9.30 -22.13
C LEU A 84 1.30 -9.80 -21.63
N GLU A 85 1.88 -9.19 -20.61
CA GLU A 85 3.14 -9.60 -19.96
C GLU A 85 3.04 -11.02 -19.40
N VAL A 86 1.96 -11.32 -18.69
CA VAL A 86 1.74 -12.68 -18.16
C VAL A 86 1.64 -13.71 -19.28
N LEU A 87 0.95 -13.36 -20.38
CA LEU A 87 0.82 -14.23 -21.55
C LEU A 87 2.11 -14.32 -22.38
N LEU A 88 3.01 -13.33 -22.30
CA LEU A 88 4.32 -13.37 -22.94
C LEU A 88 5.22 -14.46 -22.33
N HIS A 89 5.15 -14.64 -21.01
CA HIS A 89 6.01 -15.54 -20.26
C HIS A 89 5.36 -16.87 -19.86
N SER A 90 4.09 -17.09 -20.20
CA SER A 90 3.34 -18.29 -19.80
C SER A 90 2.80 -19.05 -21.00
N ALA A 91 2.61 -20.36 -20.83
CA ALA A 91 1.75 -21.15 -21.71
C ALA A 91 0.31 -20.59 -21.69
N PRO A 92 -0.57 -20.95 -22.65
CA PRO A 92 -1.95 -20.44 -22.70
C PRO A 92 -2.67 -20.56 -21.36
N LEU A 93 -3.29 -19.47 -20.89
CA LEU A 93 -3.89 -19.39 -19.55
C LEU A 93 -5.38 -19.09 -19.61
N ALA A 94 -6.14 -19.69 -18.69
CA ALA A 94 -7.51 -19.27 -18.43
C ALA A 94 -7.55 -17.93 -17.68
N ALA A 95 -8.67 -17.20 -17.78
CA ALA A 95 -8.85 -15.90 -17.13
C ALA A 95 -8.58 -15.93 -15.61
N ALA A 96 -8.98 -17.01 -14.93
CA ALA A 96 -8.72 -17.19 -13.50
C ALA A 96 -7.21 -17.25 -13.17
N ALA A 97 -6.42 -17.97 -13.98
CA ALA A 97 -4.97 -18.07 -13.79
C ALA A 97 -4.25 -16.75 -14.10
N ILE A 98 -4.75 -15.99 -15.10
CA ILE A 98 -4.26 -14.64 -15.39
C ILE A 98 -4.54 -13.71 -14.20
N ALA A 99 -5.74 -13.76 -13.62
CA ALA A 99 -6.10 -12.97 -12.45
C ALA A 99 -5.23 -13.28 -11.23
N GLU A 100 -4.93 -14.55 -10.98
CA GLU A 100 -4.03 -14.96 -9.90
C GLU A 100 -2.61 -14.40 -10.08
N LYS A 101 -2.03 -14.57 -11.28
CA LYS A 101 -0.65 -14.13 -11.57
C LYS A 101 -0.49 -12.61 -11.57
N THR A 102 -1.47 -11.89 -12.13
CA THR A 102 -1.47 -10.41 -12.16
C THR A 102 -1.94 -9.80 -10.83
N ARG A 103 -2.54 -10.60 -9.95
CA ARG A 103 -3.28 -10.14 -8.76
C ARG A 103 -4.39 -9.13 -9.08
N LEU A 104 -4.88 -9.14 -10.32
CA LEU A 104 -6.05 -8.36 -10.73
C LEU A 104 -7.34 -9.07 -10.29
N ALA A 105 -8.41 -8.29 -10.12
CA ALA A 105 -9.73 -8.90 -9.96
C ALA A 105 -10.12 -9.63 -11.24
N ILE A 106 -10.74 -10.81 -11.12
CA ILE A 106 -11.12 -11.63 -12.28
C ILE A 106 -11.99 -10.84 -13.27
N ALA A 107 -12.95 -10.04 -12.81
CA ALA A 107 -13.76 -9.17 -13.68
C ALA A 107 -12.94 -8.13 -14.47
N SER A 108 -11.82 -7.64 -13.90
CA SER A 108 -10.91 -6.74 -14.63
C SER A 108 -10.14 -7.47 -15.72
N VAL A 109 -9.77 -8.72 -15.46
CA VAL A 109 -9.14 -9.60 -16.44
C VAL A 109 -10.11 -9.94 -17.57
N GLU A 110 -11.37 -10.29 -17.26
CA GLU A 110 -12.40 -10.57 -18.27
C GLU A 110 -12.63 -9.39 -19.22
N ILE A 111 -12.76 -8.17 -18.67
CA ILE A 111 -12.89 -6.94 -19.48
C ILE A 111 -11.65 -6.71 -20.34
N THR A 112 -10.47 -6.93 -19.77
CA THR A 112 -9.18 -6.77 -20.47
C THR A 112 -9.05 -7.78 -21.60
N ILE A 113 -9.39 -9.05 -21.36
CA ILE A 113 -9.38 -10.12 -22.36
C ILE A 113 -10.34 -9.78 -23.50
N SER A 114 -11.58 -9.37 -23.18
CA SER A 114 -12.56 -8.99 -24.20
C SER A 114 -12.03 -7.86 -25.10
N ARG A 115 -11.44 -6.82 -24.51
CA ARG A 115 -10.84 -5.70 -25.24
C ARG A 115 -9.63 -6.11 -26.08
N LEU A 116 -8.67 -6.84 -25.50
CA LEU A 116 -7.46 -7.29 -26.20
C LEU A 116 -7.79 -8.24 -27.36
N ARG A 117 -8.83 -9.06 -27.21
CA ARG A 117 -9.34 -9.94 -28.27
C ARG A 117 -9.98 -9.14 -29.40
N GLN A 118 -10.76 -8.10 -29.08
CA GLN A 118 -11.31 -7.19 -30.08
C GLN A 118 -10.21 -6.46 -30.86
N GLN A 119 -9.10 -6.14 -30.19
CA GLN A 119 -7.89 -5.56 -30.80
C GLN A 119 -6.99 -6.60 -31.50
N GLN A 120 -7.40 -7.87 -31.56
CA GLN A 120 -6.62 -8.96 -32.17
C GLN A 120 -5.23 -9.20 -31.55
N LEU A 121 -4.98 -8.72 -30.33
CA LEU A 121 -3.71 -8.92 -29.61
C LEU A 121 -3.66 -10.27 -28.88
N ILE A 122 -4.82 -10.84 -28.57
CA ILE A 122 -4.91 -12.19 -27.99
C ILE A 122 -5.93 -13.03 -28.75
N SER A 123 -5.71 -14.35 -28.74
CA SER A 123 -6.64 -15.33 -29.28
C SER A 123 -6.97 -16.39 -28.24
N ALA A 124 -8.11 -17.05 -28.42
CA ALA A 124 -8.52 -18.19 -27.63
C ALA A 124 -8.05 -19.48 -28.29
N LYS A 125 -7.50 -20.40 -27.49
CA LYS A 125 -7.17 -21.74 -27.96
C LYS A 125 -8.47 -22.52 -28.22
N ALA A 126 -8.49 -23.30 -29.29
CA ALA A 126 -9.60 -24.20 -29.59
C ALA A 126 -9.87 -25.13 -28.40
N HIS A 127 -11.14 -25.23 -28.03
CA HIS A 127 -11.55 -25.75 -26.74
C HIS A 127 -12.67 -26.81 -26.90
N ARG A 128 -12.60 -27.94 -26.16
CA ARG A 128 -13.62 -29.00 -26.15
C ARG A 128 -14.75 -28.67 -25.19
N ALA A 129 -16.02 -28.81 -25.57
CA ALA A 129 -17.15 -28.48 -24.70
C ALA A 129 -16.97 -28.91 -23.22
N GLY A 130 -16.85 -27.93 -22.30
CA GLY A 130 -16.76 -28.15 -20.85
C GLY A 130 -15.50 -27.65 -20.12
N GLU A 131 -14.34 -27.52 -20.78
CA GLU A 131 -13.13 -26.92 -20.12
C GLU A 131 -13.17 -25.37 -20.17
N GLN A 132 -12.18 -24.70 -19.57
CA GLN A 132 -12.11 -23.23 -19.57
C GLN A 132 -11.36 -22.71 -20.80
N GLU A 133 -11.87 -21.63 -21.40
CA GLU A 133 -11.19 -20.96 -22.52
C GLU A 133 -9.79 -20.48 -22.08
N GLN A 134 -8.77 -20.83 -22.85
CA GLN A 134 -7.38 -20.44 -22.60
C GLN A 134 -6.94 -19.41 -23.63
N PHE A 135 -6.25 -18.37 -23.18
CA PHE A 135 -5.83 -17.25 -24.00
C PHE A 135 -4.32 -17.31 -24.26
N LEU A 136 -3.93 -16.87 -25.46
CA LEU A 136 -2.55 -16.75 -25.90
C LEU A 136 -2.36 -15.46 -26.72
N LEU A 137 -1.13 -14.98 -26.80
CA LEU A 137 -0.78 -13.86 -27.68
C LEU A 137 -0.94 -14.26 -29.15
N THR A 138 -1.47 -13.35 -29.95
CA THR A 138 -1.30 -13.40 -31.41
C THR A 138 0.10 -12.92 -31.80
N GLU A 139 0.47 -13.02 -33.08
CA GLU A 139 1.72 -12.45 -33.57
C GLU A 139 1.77 -10.93 -33.36
N GLU A 140 0.67 -10.22 -33.63
CA GLU A 140 0.56 -8.79 -33.39
C GLU A 140 0.68 -8.45 -31.90
N GLY A 141 -0.04 -9.18 -31.04
CA GLY A 141 0.05 -9.00 -29.59
C GLY A 141 1.45 -9.25 -29.06
N ARG A 142 2.15 -10.26 -29.59
CA ARG A 142 3.54 -10.56 -29.27
C ARG A 142 4.46 -9.40 -29.65
N ASN A 143 4.36 -8.88 -30.86
CA ASN A 143 5.19 -7.76 -31.32
C ASN A 143 5.01 -6.51 -30.44
N VAL A 144 3.76 -6.20 -30.06
CA VAL A 144 3.44 -5.08 -29.18
C VAL A 144 4.06 -5.28 -27.79
N ILE A 145 3.83 -6.43 -27.17
CA ILE A 145 4.28 -6.64 -25.78
C ILE A 145 5.79 -6.84 -25.67
N GLU A 146 6.45 -7.45 -26.65
CA GLU A 146 7.91 -7.65 -26.59
C GLU A 146 8.66 -6.32 -26.59
N TRP A 147 8.27 -5.38 -27.45
CA TRP A 147 8.84 -4.03 -27.44
C TRP A 147 8.52 -3.29 -26.14
N MET A 148 7.25 -3.29 -25.71
CA MET A 148 6.81 -2.65 -24.48
C MET A 148 7.52 -3.20 -23.24
N PHE A 149 7.71 -4.52 -23.17
CA PHE A 149 8.37 -5.19 -22.05
C PHE A 149 9.86 -4.86 -22.00
N ALA A 150 10.53 -4.79 -23.16
CA ALA A 150 11.93 -4.37 -23.21
C ALA A 150 12.13 -2.94 -22.66
N GLU A 151 11.23 -2.03 -23.01
CA GLU A 151 11.25 -0.66 -22.45
C GLU A 151 10.91 -0.65 -20.96
N HIS A 152 9.95 -1.45 -20.52
CA HIS A 152 9.62 -1.62 -19.10
C HIS A 152 10.80 -2.16 -18.28
N LEU A 153 11.59 -3.08 -18.85
CA LEU A 153 12.79 -3.61 -18.21
C LEU A 153 13.85 -2.52 -18.02
N LYS A 154 14.04 -1.63 -19.00
CA LYS A 154 14.93 -0.46 -18.88
C LYS A 154 14.44 0.50 -17.79
N ASP A 155 13.13 0.71 -17.69
CA ASP A 155 12.54 1.56 -16.64
C ASP A 155 12.84 0.96 -15.24
N ILE A 156 12.70 -0.36 -15.07
CA ILE A 156 13.06 -1.07 -13.84
C ILE A 156 14.56 -0.92 -13.55
N GLU A 157 15.41 -1.19 -14.54
CA GLU A 157 16.86 -1.08 -14.39
C GLU A 157 17.26 0.34 -13.95
N SER A 158 16.68 1.37 -14.57
CA SER A 158 16.95 2.76 -14.21
C SER A 158 16.54 3.12 -12.78
N ILE A 159 15.53 2.46 -12.21
CA ILE A 159 15.10 2.69 -10.82
C ILE A 159 16.10 2.07 -9.84
N PHE A 160 16.63 0.89 -10.16
CA PHE A 160 17.52 0.14 -9.28
C PHE A 160 19.01 0.40 -9.50
N ASN A 161 19.40 1.12 -10.55
CA ASN A 161 20.79 1.46 -10.88
C ASN A 161 21.52 2.30 -9.80
N VAL A 162 20.78 2.83 -8.82
CA VAL A 162 21.33 3.50 -7.64
C VAL A 162 22.03 2.54 -6.68
N LEU A 163 21.85 1.23 -6.86
CA LEU A 163 22.48 0.16 -6.07
C LEU A 163 23.55 -0.57 -6.91
N SER A 164 24.68 -0.87 -6.30
CA SER A 164 25.64 -1.84 -6.85
C SER A 164 25.06 -3.26 -6.80
N SER A 165 25.60 -4.17 -7.64
CA SER A 165 25.08 -5.54 -7.77
C SER A 165 25.07 -6.34 -6.46
N ASP A 166 26.05 -6.12 -5.58
CA ASP A 166 26.10 -6.74 -4.24
C ASP A 166 24.96 -6.23 -3.36
N LYS A 167 24.70 -4.91 -3.35
CA LYS A 167 23.62 -4.30 -2.57
C LYS A 167 22.24 -4.68 -3.10
N LEU A 168 22.11 -4.82 -4.41
CA LEU A 168 20.88 -5.30 -5.04
C LEU A 168 20.59 -6.75 -4.61
N PHE A 169 21.61 -7.60 -4.58
CA PHE A 169 21.48 -8.98 -4.10
C PHE A 169 21.09 -9.04 -2.61
N ASP A 170 21.75 -8.25 -1.76
CA ASP A 170 21.42 -8.15 -0.34
C ASP A 170 19.95 -7.72 -0.14
N LEU A 171 19.52 -6.68 -0.85
CA LEU A 171 18.14 -6.19 -0.80
C LEU A 171 17.14 -7.28 -1.22
N TYR A 172 17.41 -8.00 -2.31
CA TYR A 172 16.60 -9.12 -2.76
C TYR A 172 16.46 -10.19 -1.67
N GLN A 173 17.56 -10.60 -1.03
CA GLN A 173 17.52 -11.63 0.02
C GLN A 173 16.74 -11.15 1.26
N ILE A 174 16.92 -9.88 1.66
CA ILE A 174 16.21 -9.28 2.80
C ILE A 174 14.71 -9.24 2.51
N LEU A 175 14.29 -8.69 1.37
CA LEU A 175 12.88 -8.60 0.98
C LEU A 175 12.25 -9.99 0.86
N ARG A 176 12.95 -10.96 0.27
CA ARG A 176 12.49 -12.35 0.18
C ARG A 176 12.32 -12.99 1.55
N LYS A 177 13.23 -12.75 2.49
CA LYS A 177 13.14 -13.26 3.87
C LYS A 177 11.96 -12.64 4.62
N VAL A 178 11.79 -11.33 4.54
CA VAL A 178 10.66 -10.60 5.16
C VAL A 178 9.34 -11.06 4.56
N GLY A 179 9.25 -11.18 3.23
CA GLY A 179 8.07 -11.66 2.51
C GLY A 179 7.65 -13.07 2.94
N ARG A 180 8.57 -14.03 2.94
CA ARG A 180 8.29 -15.40 3.42
C ARG A 180 7.86 -15.44 4.88
N ASN A 181 8.47 -14.60 5.74
CA ASN A 181 8.04 -14.51 7.13
C ASN A 181 6.59 -13.98 7.24
N ALA A 182 6.24 -12.95 6.47
CA ALA A 182 4.88 -12.43 6.43
C ALA A 182 3.87 -13.45 5.88
N GLU A 183 4.23 -14.22 4.85
CA GLU A 183 3.42 -15.32 4.30
C GLU A 183 3.22 -16.43 5.33
N SER A 184 4.28 -16.88 6.01
CA SER A 184 4.19 -17.92 7.05
C SER A 184 3.31 -17.53 8.24
N ARG A 185 3.13 -16.23 8.50
CA ARG A 185 2.22 -15.70 9.53
C ARG A 185 0.77 -15.62 9.07
N ARG A 186 0.45 -15.90 7.80
CA ARG A 186 -0.93 -16.13 7.35
C ARG A 186 -1.41 -17.49 7.83
N THR A 187 -1.72 -17.62 9.11
CA THR A 187 -2.30 -18.83 9.71
C THR A 187 -3.83 -18.77 9.65
N ALA A 188 -4.42 -19.11 8.49
CA ALA A 188 -5.79 -19.62 8.33
C ALA A 188 -6.03 -19.92 6.84
N PRO A 189 -6.82 -20.96 6.49
CA PRO A 189 -7.13 -21.27 5.11
C PRO A 189 -7.88 -20.10 4.48
N ALA A 190 -7.67 -19.92 3.17
CA ALA A 190 -8.43 -18.98 2.36
C ALA A 190 -9.92 -19.32 2.43
N ILE A 191 -10.64 -18.69 3.37
CA ILE A 191 -12.10 -18.61 3.37
C ILE A 191 -12.46 -17.12 3.39
N ASP A 192 -12.91 -16.69 2.22
CA ASP A 192 -13.68 -15.50 1.85
C ASP A 192 -12.99 -14.13 1.71
N ALA A 193 -13.28 -13.51 0.57
CA ALA A 193 -12.85 -12.19 0.11
C ALA A 193 -13.18 -11.04 1.11
N GLY A 194 -12.22 -10.17 1.46
CA GLY A 194 -12.56 -8.98 2.25
C GLY A 194 -11.47 -8.16 2.94
N GLY A 195 -10.24 -8.05 2.41
CA GLY A 195 -9.14 -7.30 3.08
C GLY A 195 -8.78 -5.93 2.51
N GLY A 196 -9.27 -5.58 1.31
CA GLY A 196 -8.86 -4.38 0.59
C GLY A 196 -9.77 -4.09 -0.60
N LEU A 197 -9.63 -2.89 -1.17
CA LEU A 197 -10.29 -2.59 -2.43
C LEU A 197 -9.67 -3.44 -3.53
N THR A 198 -10.51 -4.06 -4.36
CA THR A 198 -10.05 -4.61 -5.64
C THR A 198 -9.49 -3.48 -6.51
N PRO A 199 -8.60 -3.79 -7.48
CA PRO A 199 -8.01 -2.75 -8.33
C PRO A 199 -9.04 -1.86 -9.05
N TRP A 200 -10.16 -2.41 -9.51
CA TRP A 200 -11.22 -1.61 -10.15
C TRP A 200 -11.94 -0.69 -9.16
N GLN A 201 -12.17 -1.15 -7.92
CA GLN A 201 -12.77 -0.36 -6.86
C GLN A 201 -11.84 0.80 -6.48
N LEU A 202 -10.53 0.54 -6.39
CA LEU A 202 -9.55 1.60 -6.15
C LEU A 202 -9.51 2.61 -7.30
N ARG A 203 -9.44 2.12 -8.55
CA ARG A 203 -9.43 2.98 -9.74
C ARG A 203 -10.68 3.86 -9.81
N ARG A 204 -11.86 3.28 -9.62
CA ARG A 204 -13.12 4.02 -9.68
C ARG A 204 -13.28 5.00 -8.52
N ALA A 205 -12.89 4.62 -7.31
CA ALA A 205 -12.88 5.54 -6.16
C ALA A 205 -11.93 6.74 -6.39
N THR A 206 -10.72 6.48 -6.89
CA THR A 206 -9.73 7.53 -7.17
C THR A 206 -10.13 8.42 -8.34
N GLU A 207 -10.76 7.86 -9.37
CA GLU A 207 -11.30 8.60 -10.50
C GLU A 207 -12.46 9.50 -10.08
N PHE A 208 -13.42 8.96 -9.33
CA PHE A 208 -14.53 9.74 -8.76
C PHE A 208 -14.01 10.93 -7.94
N MET A 209 -12.97 10.70 -7.13
CA MET A 209 -12.33 11.75 -6.34
C MET A 209 -11.64 12.81 -7.22
N ARG A 210 -11.01 12.42 -8.33
CA ARG A 210 -10.36 13.38 -9.24
C ARG A 210 -11.38 14.22 -10.00
N GLN A 211 -12.37 13.58 -10.61
CA GLN A 211 -13.40 14.27 -11.41
C GLN A 211 -14.19 15.30 -10.61
N ARG A 212 -14.40 15.05 -9.31
CA ARG A 212 -15.16 15.95 -8.43
C ARG A 212 -14.30 16.76 -7.48
N MET A 213 -12.98 16.81 -7.68
CA MET A 213 -12.05 17.38 -6.69
C MET A 213 -12.34 18.86 -6.35
N ALA A 214 -12.90 19.63 -7.30
CA ALA A 214 -13.30 21.03 -7.13
C ALA A 214 -14.46 21.24 -6.13
N HIS A 215 -15.21 20.18 -5.83
CA HIS A 215 -16.37 20.23 -4.93
C HIS A 215 -16.11 19.45 -3.64
N PRO A 216 -16.89 19.70 -2.57
CA PRO A 216 -16.87 18.84 -1.40
C PRO A 216 -17.25 17.41 -1.77
N ILE A 217 -16.44 16.44 -1.36
CA ILE A 217 -16.68 15.01 -1.58
C ILE A 217 -16.73 14.32 -0.22
N THR A 218 -17.82 13.61 0.04
CA THR A 218 -17.95 12.79 1.24
C THR A 218 -17.43 11.38 1.00
N THR A 219 -16.94 10.74 2.07
CA THR A 219 -16.48 9.34 2.00
C THR A 219 -17.62 8.37 1.64
N LYS A 220 -18.86 8.71 2.02
CA LYS A 220 -20.07 7.97 1.68
C LYS A 220 -20.36 7.99 0.17
N GLU A 221 -20.20 9.13 -0.49
CA GLU A 221 -20.37 9.23 -1.95
C GLU A 221 -19.32 8.38 -2.70
N ILE A 222 -18.06 8.40 -2.24
CA ILE A 222 -17.00 7.61 -2.87
C ILE A 222 -17.28 6.12 -2.68
N ALA A 223 -17.69 5.71 -1.48
CA ALA A 223 -18.04 4.31 -1.19
C ALA A 223 -19.24 3.83 -2.04
N ALA A 224 -20.26 4.68 -2.18
CA ALA A 224 -21.44 4.39 -3.01
C ALA A 224 -21.08 4.23 -4.50
N SER A 225 -20.09 4.98 -5.01
CA SER A 225 -19.64 4.89 -6.41
C SER A 225 -19.08 3.50 -6.82
N ILE A 226 -18.76 2.68 -5.82
CA ILE A 226 -18.22 1.33 -5.95
C ILE A 226 -19.00 0.30 -5.12
N GLU A 227 -20.23 0.63 -4.73
CA GLU A 227 -21.19 -0.25 -4.05
C GLU A 227 -20.69 -0.82 -2.70
N LEU A 228 -19.92 -0.03 -1.95
CA LEU A 228 -19.42 -0.39 -0.62
C LEU A 228 -20.04 0.44 0.49
N SER A 229 -20.07 -0.11 1.70
CA SER A 229 -20.36 0.67 2.90
C SER A 229 -19.21 1.63 3.22
N ASP A 230 -19.53 2.81 3.75
CA ASP A 230 -18.58 3.86 4.12
C ASP A 230 -17.48 3.36 5.09
N SER A 231 -17.88 2.59 6.11
CA SER A 231 -16.95 2.01 7.09
C SER A 231 -16.05 0.91 6.52
N TYR A 232 -16.54 0.13 5.56
CA TYR A 232 -15.71 -0.85 4.86
C TYR A 232 -14.74 -0.14 3.89
N PHE A 233 -15.25 0.80 3.08
CA PHE A 233 -14.44 1.59 2.15
C PHE A 233 -13.28 2.30 2.83
N ARG A 234 -13.49 2.98 3.97
CA ARG A 234 -12.38 3.64 4.70
C ARG A 234 -11.26 2.68 5.07
N ARG A 235 -11.63 1.50 5.59
CA ARG A 235 -10.67 0.47 6.03
C ARG A 235 -9.96 -0.14 4.83
N ALA A 236 -10.70 -0.51 3.80
CA ALA A 236 -10.18 -1.12 2.57
C ALA A 236 -9.34 -0.15 1.74
N PHE A 237 -9.74 1.12 1.63
CA PHE A 237 -8.99 2.16 0.93
C PHE A 237 -7.68 2.44 1.66
N LYS A 238 -7.71 2.52 3.00
CA LYS A 238 -6.49 2.67 3.80
C LYS A 238 -5.65 1.40 3.81
N SER A 239 -6.20 0.19 3.73
CA SER A 239 -5.34 -1.00 3.66
C SER A 239 -4.55 -1.04 2.34
N VAL A 240 -5.16 -0.60 1.23
CA VAL A 240 -4.55 -0.59 -0.10
C VAL A 240 -3.65 0.64 -0.33
N THR A 241 -4.16 1.85 -0.09
CA THR A 241 -3.43 3.11 -0.34
C THR A 241 -2.61 3.60 0.84
N GLY A 242 -2.81 2.99 2.03
CA GLY A 242 -2.27 3.36 3.35
C GLY A 242 -2.26 4.82 3.74
N VAL A 243 -3.17 5.58 3.14
CA VAL A 243 -3.66 6.86 3.64
C VAL A 243 -5.19 6.80 3.69
N THR A 244 -5.81 7.73 4.42
CA THR A 244 -7.27 7.82 4.41
C THR A 244 -7.75 8.45 3.09
N PRO A 245 -9.00 8.19 2.64
CA PRO A 245 -9.55 8.82 1.44
C PRO A 245 -9.39 10.34 1.42
N HIS A 246 -9.65 10.99 2.57
CA HIS A 246 -9.47 12.44 2.71
C HIS A 246 -8.01 12.89 2.50
N LYS A 247 -7.04 12.17 3.07
CA LYS A 247 -5.61 12.50 2.88
C LYS A 247 -5.18 12.30 1.43
N TRP A 248 -5.67 11.23 0.79
CA TRP A 248 -5.42 10.97 -0.63
C TRP A 248 -5.97 12.10 -1.51
N LEU A 249 -7.24 12.51 -1.28
CA LEU A 249 -7.88 13.61 -2.00
C LEU A 249 -7.10 14.92 -1.83
N LEU A 250 -6.63 15.23 -0.61
CA LEU A 250 -5.84 16.42 -0.35
C LEU A 250 -4.54 16.45 -1.15
N SER A 251 -3.82 15.32 -1.20
CA SER A 251 -2.62 15.18 -2.02
C SER A 251 -2.93 15.32 -3.51
N ALA A 252 -4.02 14.73 -3.99
CA ALA A 252 -4.45 14.87 -5.38
C ALA A 252 -4.74 16.34 -5.75
N ARG A 253 -5.39 17.10 -4.86
CA ARG A 253 -5.65 18.53 -5.04
C ARG A 253 -4.37 19.35 -5.09
N ILE A 254 -3.41 19.07 -4.20
CA ILE A 254 -2.09 19.75 -4.21
C ILE A 254 -1.32 19.43 -5.49
N ASN A 255 -1.32 18.17 -5.94
CA ASN A 255 -0.67 17.78 -7.19
C ASN A 255 -1.31 18.48 -8.40
N HIS A 256 -2.63 18.66 -8.41
CA HIS A 256 -3.30 19.42 -9.46
C HIS A 256 -2.93 20.91 -9.40
N ALA A 257 -2.90 21.50 -8.20
CA ALA A 257 -2.48 22.89 -8.02
C ALA A 257 -1.04 23.14 -8.48
N GLN A 258 -0.13 22.19 -8.25
CA GLN A 258 1.24 22.26 -8.75
C GLN A 258 1.31 22.33 -10.29
N LYS A 259 0.43 21.60 -11.00
CA LYS A 259 0.34 21.69 -12.47
C LYS A 259 -0.10 23.09 -12.91
N LEU A 260 -1.17 23.61 -12.32
CA LEU A 260 -1.68 24.94 -12.62
C LEU A 260 -0.69 26.06 -12.30
N LEU A 261 0.08 25.91 -11.20
CA LEU A 261 1.12 26.88 -10.84
C LEU A 261 2.25 26.94 -11.87
N LYS A 262 2.65 25.80 -12.45
CA LYS A 262 3.65 25.74 -13.52
C LYS A 262 3.18 26.42 -14.81
N GLU A 263 1.89 26.35 -15.11
CA GLU A 263 1.31 27.00 -16.28
C GLU A 263 1.24 28.53 -16.15
N GLY A 264 1.40 29.08 -14.95
CA GLY A 264 1.74 30.50 -14.72
C GLY A 264 0.62 31.53 -14.95
N ALA A 265 -0.56 31.13 -15.44
CA ALA A 265 -1.60 32.05 -15.89
C ALA A 265 -2.81 32.21 -14.95
N VAL A 266 -2.89 31.45 -13.85
CA VAL A 266 -4.10 31.39 -13.01
C VAL A 266 -3.86 32.04 -11.64
N PRO A 267 -4.72 32.98 -11.19
CA PRO A 267 -4.67 33.56 -9.84
C PRO A 267 -4.75 32.49 -8.73
N MET A 268 -4.02 32.70 -7.63
CA MET A 268 -3.99 31.76 -6.49
C MET A 268 -5.37 31.49 -5.87
N SER A 269 -6.26 32.47 -5.88
CA SER A 269 -7.66 32.31 -5.44
C SER A 269 -8.45 31.38 -6.37
N GLU A 270 -8.21 31.46 -7.67
CA GLU A 270 -8.84 30.61 -8.67
C GLU A 270 -8.27 29.19 -8.62
N ILE A 271 -6.95 29.03 -8.47
CA ILE A 271 -6.30 27.73 -8.22
C ILE A 271 -6.92 27.05 -6.99
N ALA A 272 -7.10 27.80 -5.89
CA ALA A 272 -7.75 27.27 -4.70
C ALA A 272 -9.17 26.76 -5.00
N SER A 273 -9.97 27.53 -5.75
CA SER A 273 -11.33 27.17 -6.14
C SER A 273 -11.38 25.92 -7.02
N VAL A 274 -10.63 25.88 -8.14
CA VAL A 274 -10.68 24.76 -9.09
C VAL A 274 -10.08 23.47 -8.52
N THR A 275 -9.21 23.58 -7.52
CA THR A 275 -8.69 22.42 -6.77
C THR A 275 -9.53 22.09 -5.52
N GLY A 276 -10.63 22.79 -5.28
CA GLY A 276 -11.62 22.45 -4.25
C GLY A 276 -11.23 22.82 -2.82
N PHE A 277 -10.39 23.85 -2.64
CA PHE A 277 -10.19 24.51 -1.36
C PHE A 277 -11.23 25.63 -1.19
N GLY A 278 -11.78 25.75 0.02
CA GLY A 278 -12.80 26.77 0.32
C GLY A 278 -12.29 28.20 0.23
N ASP A 279 -10.99 28.41 0.45
CA ASP A 279 -10.35 29.72 0.33
C ASP A 279 -8.84 29.60 0.08
N GLN A 280 -8.24 30.70 -0.38
CA GLN A 280 -6.82 30.80 -0.68
C GLN A 280 -5.90 30.59 0.54
N SER A 281 -6.35 30.99 1.74
CA SER A 281 -5.56 30.83 2.96
C SER A 281 -5.45 29.36 3.37
N HIS A 282 -6.56 28.62 3.30
CA HIS A 282 -6.60 27.18 3.53
C HIS A 282 -5.78 26.42 2.50
N PHE A 283 -5.89 26.79 1.21
CA PHE A 283 -5.02 26.27 0.16
C PHE A 283 -3.54 26.50 0.48
N SER A 284 -3.13 27.74 0.77
CA SER A 284 -1.73 28.10 0.99
C SER A 284 -1.11 27.37 2.18
N ARG A 285 -1.85 27.28 3.30
CA ARG A 285 -1.40 26.52 4.49
C ARG A 285 -1.25 25.03 4.17
N THR A 286 -2.22 24.45 3.46
CA THR A 286 -2.18 23.03 3.10
C THR A 286 -1.06 22.73 2.12
N PHE A 287 -0.87 23.58 1.11
CA PHE A 287 0.19 23.47 0.14
C PHE A 287 1.55 23.53 0.81
N GLN A 288 1.79 24.50 1.69
CA GLN A 288 3.04 24.61 2.43
C GLN A 288 3.27 23.40 3.34
N ARG A 289 2.24 22.93 4.05
CA ARG A 289 2.36 21.72 4.88
C ARG A 289 2.70 20.48 4.07
N THR A 290 2.25 20.42 2.81
CA THR A 290 2.40 19.24 1.94
C THR A 290 3.70 19.27 1.15
N THR A 291 4.14 20.45 0.70
CA THR A 291 5.30 20.64 -0.19
C THR A 291 6.52 21.22 0.50
N GLY A 292 6.39 21.71 1.74
CA GLY A 292 7.45 22.36 2.51
C GLY A 292 7.63 23.86 2.22
N VAL A 293 7.06 24.38 1.13
CA VAL A 293 7.21 25.78 0.70
C VAL A 293 5.87 26.40 0.31
N SER A 294 5.75 27.73 0.35
CA SER A 294 4.51 28.39 -0.04
C SER A 294 4.25 28.26 -1.56
N PRO A 295 2.98 28.31 -2.03
CA PRO A 295 2.66 28.24 -3.46
C PRO A 295 3.46 29.22 -4.34
N ARG A 296 3.66 30.46 -3.86
CA ARG A 296 4.40 31.49 -4.61
C ARG A 296 5.89 31.17 -4.72
N ILE A 297 6.50 30.69 -3.65
CA ILE A 297 7.91 30.28 -3.67
C ILE A 297 8.05 29.07 -4.59
N TRP A 298 7.16 28.09 -4.45
CA TRP A 298 7.14 26.90 -5.29
C TRP A 298 7.03 27.25 -6.78
N GLN A 299 6.12 28.15 -7.15
CA GLN A 299 5.93 28.61 -8.53
C GLN A 299 7.19 29.29 -9.07
N ARG A 300 7.77 30.23 -8.31
CA ARG A 300 9.00 30.92 -8.71
C ARG A 300 10.14 29.94 -8.96
N ASP A 301 10.35 28.99 -8.05
CA ASP A 301 11.48 28.04 -8.14
C ASP A 301 11.34 27.06 -9.32
N HIS A 302 10.10 26.81 -9.79
CA HIS A 302 9.83 25.92 -10.93
C HIS A 302 9.71 26.65 -12.27
N ASN A 303 9.52 27.98 -12.27
CA ASN A 303 9.54 28.81 -13.48
C ASN A 303 10.96 29.34 -13.81
N LEU A 304 11.92 29.16 -12.90
CA LEU A 304 13.34 29.54 -13.06
C LEU A 304 14.22 28.38 -13.56
N ARG A 305 13.63 27.26 -13.98
CA ARG A 305 14.29 26.07 -14.52
C ARG A 305 13.76 25.77 -15.91
#